data_AF-A0A7Y8APC8-F1
#
_entry.id   AF-A0A7Y8APC8-F1
#
_cell.length_a   1.000
_cell.length_b   1.000
_cell.length_c   1.000
_cell.angle_alpha   90.00
_cell.angle_beta   90.00
_cell.angle_gamma   90.00
#
_symmetry.space_group_name_H-M   'P 1'
#
loop_
_entity.id
_entity.type
_entity.pdbx_description
1 polymer ?
#
loop_
_entity_poly.entity_id
_entity_poly.type
_entity_poly.pdbx_seq_one_letter_code
_entity_poly.pdbx_strand_id
1 'polypeptide(L)'
;MTRTLTAPTLPQAVRNGINALAAAHLQVDIAPYIGMEEGDLIELFWNNCFAASRRVTACKVGMPTHLRIPESFVQDGLARVHYQVMQIGHGPARSPMATVRVKTDFPGGQPSNLYTDENQNLAPVSLPDTIRRYGINSSQVRRGIPLTIEPYLNMAAGDAITLRWGDVRLDLPTIKARAVGQAVQVWVPSAVIIEAGDDCRLEVTYCILDRVGNNSRWAPARTLAIAASLPQAPARTAWPASTYQPRQPGSPCEPG
;
A
#
# COMPACT_ATOMS: atom_id res chain seq x y z
N MET A 1 -19.47 22.78 41.23
CA MET A 1 -18.95 22.98 39.85
C MET A 1 -18.95 21.63 39.16
N THR A 2 -19.60 21.48 38.01
CA THR A 2 -19.59 20.23 37.24
C THR A 2 -18.21 19.98 36.68
N ARG A 3 -17.62 18.83 37.02
CA ARG A 3 -16.28 18.44 36.62
C ARG A 3 -16.23 18.20 35.10
N THR A 4 -15.53 19.05 34.36
CA THR A 4 -15.34 18.90 32.91
C THR A 4 -14.12 18.03 32.64
N LEU A 5 -14.36 16.77 32.28
CA LEU A 5 -13.34 15.87 31.75
C LEU A 5 -13.17 16.08 30.25
N THR A 6 -11.95 16.03 29.75
CA THR A 6 -11.65 16.08 28.31
C THR A 6 -11.67 14.69 27.71
N ALA A 7 -11.90 14.58 26.40
CA ALA A 7 -11.77 13.31 25.70
C ALA A 7 -10.32 12.79 25.79
N PRO A 8 -10.12 11.46 25.85
CA PRO A 8 -8.78 10.89 25.75
C PRO A 8 -8.19 11.13 24.35
N THR A 9 -6.88 11.30 24.27
CA THR A 9 -6.14 11.49 23.01
C THR A 9 -5.24 10.30 22.71
N LEU A 10 -5.11 9.94 21.43
CA LEU A 10 -4.25 8.85 20.98
C LEU A 10 -3.15 9.43 20.08
N PRO A 11 -1.95 9.71 20.61
CA PRO A 11 -0.89 10.40 19.86
C PRO A 11 -0.41 9.59 18.64
N GLN A 12 -0.57 8.28 18.67
CA GLN A 12 -0.17 7.38 17.58
C GLN A 12 -1.19 7.28 16.45
N ALA A 13 -2.34 7.97 16.54
CA ALA A 13 -3.36 7.93 15.52
C ALA A 13 -2.97 8.76 14.29
N VAL A 14 -2.65 8.10 13.18
CA VAL A 14 -2.38 8.74 11.89
C VAL A 14 -3.70 8.96 11.17
N ARG A 15 -4.07 10.23 10.89
CA ARG A 15 -5.35 10.59 10.23
C ARG A 15 -6.58 9.98 10.95
N ASN A 16 -6.55 9.94 12.28
CA ASN A 16 -7.55 9.29 13.15
C ASN A 16 -7.62 7.75 13.04
N GLY A 17 -6.57 7.14 12.49
CA GLY A 17 -6.41 5.70 12.31
C GLY A 17 -5.30 5.11 13.15
N ILE A 18 -5.52 3.92 13.72
CA ILE A 18 -4.49 3.10 14.36
C ILE A 18 -4.05 2.02 13.37
N ASN A 19 -2.78 2.07 12.99
CA ASN A 19 -2.14 1.06 12.13
C ASN A 19 -1.58 -0.11 12.95
N ALA A 20 -1.09 -1.15 12.28
CA ALA A 20 -0.58 -2.35 12.96
C ALA A 20 0.58 -2.04 13.93
N LEU A 21 1.50 -1.15 13.54
CA LEU A 21 2.63 -0.76 14.37
C LEU A 21 2.18 0.00 15.63
N ALA A 22 1.21 0.90 15.48
CA ALA A 22 0.62 1.65 16.58
C ALA A 22 -0.18 0.74 17.52
N ALA A 23 -0.86 -0.29 16.99
CA ALA A 23 -1.64 -1.25 17.77
C ALA A 23 -0.77 -2.03 18.78
N ALA A 24 0.46 -2.42 18.41
CA ALA A 24 1.39 -3.16 19.28
C ALA A 24 1.83 -2.35 20.52
N HIS A 25 1.88 -1.02 20.40
CA HIS A 25 2.36 -0.11 21.44
C HIS A 25 1.35 0.99 21.78
N LEU A 26 0.05 0.67 21.71
CA LEU A 26 -1.01 1.67 21.79
C LEU A 26 -1.04 2.38 23.15
N GLN A 27 -0.92 3.70 23.13
CA GLN A 27 -1.00 4.55 24.32
C GLN A 27 -2.16 5.54 24.21
N VAL A 28 -2.85 5.73 25.34
CA VAL A 28 -3.86 6.76 25.55
C VAL A 28 -3.35 7.79 26.52
N ASP A 29 -3.48 9.05 26.12
CA ASP A 29 -3.12 10.21 26.89
C ASP A 29 -4.38 10.87 27.45
N ILE A 30 -4.38 11.10 28.76
CA ILE A 30 -5.44 11.76 29.50
C ILE A 30 -4.87 13.06 30.05
N ALA A 31 -5.42 14.19 29.59
CA ALA A 31 -5.03 15.50 30.10
C ALA A 31 -5.39 15.65 31.59
N PRO A 32 -4.62 16.44 32.36
CA PRO A 32 -4.99 16.74 33.73
C PRO A 32 -6.36 17.43 33.76
N TYR A 33 -7.21 17.02 34.71
CA TYR A 33 -8.55 17.56 34.87
C TYR A 33 -8.66 18.45 36.11
N ILE A 34 -9.70 19.29 36.12
CA ILE A 34 -10.00 20.16 37.26
C ILE A 34 -10.38 19.30 38.48
N GLY A 35 -9.74 19.56 39.62
CA GLY A 35 -9.93 18.79 40.85
C GLY A 35 -9.22 17.44 40.87
N MET A 36 -8.10 17.32 40.14
CA MET A 36 -7.22 16.16 40.21
C MET A 36 -6.48 16.11 41.55
N GLU A 37 -6.61 14.98 42.25
CA GLU A 37 -6.06 14.79 43.58
C GLU A 37 -5.30 13.46 43.68
N GLU A 38 -4.42 13.37 44.67
CA GLU A 38 -3.78 12.11 45.00
C GLU A 38 -4.83 11.10 45.47
N GLY A 39 -4.75 9.88 44.94
CA GLY A 39 -5.68 8.82 45.25
C GLY A 39 -6.80 8.63 44.24
N ASP A 40 -6.99 9.57 43.32
CA ASP A 40 -7.94 9.43 42.21
C ASP A 40 -7.62 8.18 41.38
N LEU A 41 -8.64 7.35 41.12
CA LEU A 41 -8.49 6.17 40.27
C LEU A 41 -9.06 6.48 38.88
N ILE A 42 -8.18 6.44 37.88
CA ILE A 42 -8.53 6.59 36.47
C ILE A 42 -8.66 5.20 35.87
N GLU A 43 -9.81 4.90 35.28
CA GLU A 43 -10.09 3.64 34.59
C GLU A 43 -10.35 3.90 33.12
N LEU A 44 -9.59 3.24 32.25
CA LEU A 44 -9.68 3.35 30.80
C LEU A 44 -10.50 2.20 30.24
N PHE A 45 -11.42 2.56 29.36
CA PHE A 45 -12.29 1.62 28.66
C PHE A 45 -12.07 1.70 27.16
N TRP A 46 -11.87 0.53 26.56
CA TRP A 46 -11.78 0.32 25.12
C TRP A 46 -12.96 -0.54 24.66
N ASN A 47 -13.80 -0.01 23.78
CA ASN A 47 -15.05 -0.67 23.35
C ASN A 47 -15.94 -1.13 24.53
N ASN A 48 -15.98 -0.32 25.60
CA ASN A 48 -16.66 -0.62 26.87
C ASN A 48 -16.05 -1.76 27.70
N CYS A 49 -14.92 -2.34 27.28
CA CYS A 49 -14.15 -3.28 28.09
C CYS A 49 -13.10 -2.51 28.90
N PHE A 50 -12.93 -2.89 30.17
CA PHE A 50 -11.86 -2.35 31.01
C PHE A 50 -10.50 -2.75 30.43
N ALA A 51 -9.68 -1.77 30.08
CA ALA A 51 -8.39 -1.99 29.42
C ALA A 51 -7.20 -1.75 30.36
N ALA A 52 -7.26 -0.68 31.15
CA ALA A 52 -6.19 -0.32 32.07
C ALA A 52 -6.72 0.61 33.16
N SER A 53 -6.00 0.70 34.28
CA SER A 53 -6.26 1.70 35.30
C SER A 53 -4.97 2.30 35.85
N ARG A 54 -5.09 3.47 36.46
CA ARG A 54 -4.01 4.11 37.18
C ARG A 54 -4.53 4.95 38.32
N ARG A 55 -3.91 4.78 39.48
CA ARG A 55 -4.09 5.66 40.63
C ARG A 55 -3.17 6.86 40.50
N VAL A 56 -3.69 8.06 40.72
CA VAL A 56 -2.93 9.30 40.75
C VAL A 56 -2.11 9.35 42.04
N THR A 57 -0.82 9.61 41.91
CA THR A 57 0.11 9.82 43.04
C THR A 57 0.38 11.31 43.23
N ALA A 58 0.80 11.74 44.43
CA ALA A 58 1.09 13.16 44.71
C ALA A 58 1.97 13.84 43.65
N CYS A 59 3.02 13.16 43.17
CA CYS A 59 3.95 13.69 42.18
C CYS A 59 3.40 13.77 40.73
N LYS A 60 2.20 13.25 40.49
CA LYS A 60 1.53 13.23 39.17
C LYS A 60 0.26 14.09 39.14
N VAL A 61 -0.09 14.75 40.24
CA VAL A 61 -1.19 15.72 40.26
C VAL A 61 -0.87 16.86 39.30
N GLY A 62 -1.84 17.23 38.45
CA GLY A 62 -1.68 18.27 37.43
C GLY A 62 -0.87 17.85 36.19
N MET A 63 -0.43 16.59 36.11
CA MET A 63 0.31 16.06 34.96
C MET A 63 -0.58 15.16 34.08
N PRO A 64 -0.30 15.06 32.77
CA PRO A 64 -0.95 14.08 31.91
C PRO A 64 -0.75 12.64 32.40
N THR A 65 -1.79 11.83 32.28
CA THR A 65 -1.75 10.41 32.60
C THR A 65 -1.70 9.58 31.33
N HIS A 66 -0.73 8.67 31.26
CA HIS A 66 -0.52 7.77 30.13
C HIS A 66 -0.93 6.34 30.51
N LEU A 67 -1.80 5.73 29.72
CA LEU A 67 -2.27 4.37 29.88
C LEU A 67 -2.04 3.57 28.60
N ARG A 68 -1.44 2.39 28.75
CA ARG A 68 -1.22 1.47 27.63
C ARG A 68 -2.44 0.59 27.45
N ILE A 69 -2.87 0.40 26.20
CA ILE A 69 -3.88 -0.59 25.83
C ILE A 69 -3.16 -1.87 25.41
N PRO A 70 -3.51 -3.05 25.97
CA PRO A 70 -2.98 -4.31 25.49
C PRO A 70 -3.43 -4.58 24.05
N GLU A 71 -2.52 -5.10 23.22
CA GLU A 71 -2.78 -5.38 21.80
C GLU A 71 -3.98 -6.31 21.59
N SER A 72 -4.25 -7.23 22.52
CA SER A 72 -5.40 -8.14 22.48
C SER A 72 -6.77 -7.44 22.46
N PHE A 73 -6.86 -6.17 22.89
CA PHE A 73 -8.08 -5.37 22.82
C PHE A 73 -8.22 -4.64 21.48
N VAL A 74 -7.13 -4.47 20.73
CA VAL A 74 -7.08 -3.66 19.52
C VAL A 74 -7.51 -4.52 18.33
N GLN A 75 -8.83 -4.52 18.07
CA GLN A 75 -9.44 -5.23 16.95
C GLN A 75 -9.76 -4.27 15.80
N ASP A 76 -9.68 -4.76 14.57
CA ASP A 76 -10.01 -4.01 13.36
C ASP A 76 -11.45 -3.51 13.38
N GLY A 77 -11.64 -2.25 12.98
CA GLY A 77 -12.94 -1.61 12.96
C GLY A 77 -12.96 -0.23 13.61
N LEU A 78 -14.15 0.23 13.98
CA LEU A 78 -14.31 1.48 14.71
C LEU A 78 -14.19 1.20 16.21
N ALA A 79 -13.15 1.74 16.84
CA ALA A 79 -12.95 1.63 18.28
C ALA A 79 -13.41 2.90 19.00
N ARG A 80 -13.95 2.70 20.21
CA ARG A 80 -14.45 3.74 21.10
C ARG A 80 -13.64 3.73 22.38
N VAL A 81 -13.11 4.89 22.75
CA VAL A 81 -12.22 5.05 23.90
C VAL A 81 -12.81 6.10 24.83
N HIS A 82 -12.91 5.78 26.11
CA HIS A 82 -13.27 6.74 27.14
C HIS A 82 -12.63 6.32 28.45
N TYR A 83 -12.58 7.23 29.41
CA TYR A 83 -12.15 6.91 30.76
C TYR A 83 -13.18 7.40 31.76
N GLN A 84 -13.10 6.86 32.97
CA GLN A 84 -13.80 7.41 34.12
C GLN A 84 -12.82 7.64 35.27
N VAL A 85 -13.16 8.62 36.09
CA VAL A 85 -12.41 8.99 37.29
C VAL A 85 -13.28 8.67 38.50
N MET A 86 -12.74 7.88 39.42
CA MET A 86 -13.33 7.61 40.72
C MET A 86 -12.54 8.36 41.79
N GLN A 87 -13.23 9.19 42.56
CA GLN A 87 -12.65 9.89 43.70
C GLN A 87 -13.37 9.48 44.98
N ILE A 88 -12.67 9.64 46.10
CA ILE A 88 -13.24 9.40 47.41
C ILE A 88 -14.32 10.45 47.67
N GLY A 89 -15.52 10.01 48.03
CA GLY A 89 -16.65 10.90 48.35
C GLY A 89 -17.43 11.44 47.14
N HIS A 90 -17.07 11.07 45.91
CA HIS A 90 -17.78 11.47 44.69
C HIS A 90 -18.23 10.26 43.86
N GLY A 91 -19.31 10.45 43.09
CA GLY A 91 -19.72 9.46 42.08
C GLY A 91 -18.72 9.40 40.90
N PRO A 92 -18.72 8.31 40.12
CA PRO A 92 -17.84 8.16 38.97
C PRO A 92 -18.11 9.26 37.92
N ALA A 93 -17.06 9.97 37.52
CA ALA A 93 -17.12 10.99 36.48
C ALA A 93 -16.60 10.41 35.16
N ARG A 94 -17.41 10.43 34.09
CA ARG A 94 -17.08 9.84 32.79
C ARG A 94 -16.63 10.90 31.78
N SER A 95 -15.58 10.60 31.02
CA SER A 95 -15.10 11.45 29.93
C SER A 95 -16.02 11.39 28.70
N PRO A 96 -15.95 12.40 27.80
CA PRO A 96 -16.41 12.23 26.44
C PRO A 96 -15.71 11.05 25.74
N MET A 97 -16.39 10.48 24.75
CA MET A 97 -15.90 9.33 23.99
C MET A 97 -15.08 9.80 22.78
N ALA A 98 -13.87 9.28 22.65
CA ALA A 98 -13.06 9.40 21.43
C ALA A 98 -13.31 8.21 20.51
N THR A 99 -13.40 8.45 19.21
CA THR A 99 -13.58 7.40 18.20
C THR A 99 -12.36 7.35 17.30
N VAL A 100 -11.78 6.16 17.12
CA VAL A 100 -10.64 5.93 16.22
C VAL A 100 -10.91 4.73 15.34
N ARG A 101 -10.34 4.73 14.13
CA ARG A 101 -10.45 3.58 13.23
C ARG A 101 -9.21 2.70 13.34
N VAL A 102 -9.37 1.46 13.74
CA VAL A 102 -8.29 0.49 13.81
C VAL A 102 -8.26 -0.31 12.52
N LYS A 103 -7.07 -0.45 11.93
CA LYS A 103 -6.80 -1.38 10.84
C LYS A 103 -5.39 -1.93 11.03
N THR A 104 -5.31 -3.16 11.48
CA THR A 104 -4.06 -3.92 11.68
C THR A 104 -3.73 -4.78 10.46
N ASP A 105 -4.73 -5.04 9.62
CA ASP A 105 -4.56 -5.77 8.37
C ASP A 105 -3.77 -4.97 7.32
N PHE A 106 -2.62 -5.47 6.88
CA PHE A 106 -1.82 -4.86 5.82
C PHE A 106 -2.46 -5.03 4.44
N PRO A 107 -2.36 -4.03 3.54
CA PRO A 107 -2.72 -4.21 2.14
C PRO A 107 -1.81 -5.27 1.52
N GLY A 108 -2.39 -6.28 0.87
CA GLY A 108 -1.65 -7.44 0.40
C GLY A 108 -1.29 -8.42 1.52
N GLY A 109 -1.90 -8.35 2.70
CA GLY A 109 -1.62 -9.27 3.80
C GLY A 109 -0.26 -9.05 4.48
N GLN A 110 0.01 -9.84 5.53
CA GLN A 110 1.23 -9.73 6.32
C GLN A 110 2.47 -10.03 5.46
N PRO A 111 3.40 -9.08 5.28
CA PRO A 111 4.63 -9.35 4.54
C PRO A 111 5.48 -10.39 5.26
N SER A 112 6.14 -11.26 4.50
CA SER A 112 7.08 -12.24 5.06
C SER A 112 8.26 -11.55 5.74
N ASN A 113 8.72 -12.11 6.87
CA ASN A 113 9.94 -11.65 7.54
C ASN A 113 11.22 -12.02 6.77
N LEU A 114 11.13 -12.90 5.78
CA LEU A 114 12.28 -13.33 4.97
C LEU A 114 12.66 -12.31 3.89
N TYR A 115 11.73 -11.45 3.49
CA TYR A 115 11.91 -10.45 2.43
C TYR A 115 11.57 -9.06 2.98
N THR A 116 12.60 -8.27 3.29
CA THR A 116 12.42 -7.00 4.00
C THR A 116 11.66 -5.95 3.18
N ASP A 117 11.83 -5.96 1.86
CA ASP A 117 11.33 -4.90 0.98
C ASP A 117 10.22 -5.35 0.02
N GLU A 118 9.98 -6.66 -0.11
CA GLU A 118 9.04 -7.24 -1.08
C GLU A 118 7.94 -8.05 -0.39
N ASN A 119 6.71 -7.90 -0.86
CA ASN A 119 5.54 -8.64 -0.39
C ASN A 119 5.05 -9.61 -1.47
N GLN A 120 5.41 -10.89 -1.31
CA GLN A 120 5.05 -11.99 -2.24
C GLN A 120 3.55 -12.27 -2.33
N ASN A 121 2.75 -11.75 -1.41
CA ASN A 121 1.30 -11.89 -1.45
C ASN A 121 0.64 -10.95 -2.48
N LEU A 122 1.38 -9.95 -2.98
CA LEU A 122 0.94 -9.05 -4.03
C LEU A 122 1.25 -9.66 -5.41
N ALA A 123 0.30 -9.55 -6.33
CA ALA A 123 0.54 -9.92 -7.71
C ALA A 123 1.49 -8.90 -8.38
N PRO A 124 2.48 -9.33 -9.17
CA PRO A 124 3.24 -8.44 -10.04
C PRO A 124 2.32 -7.70 -11.01
N VAL A 125 2.78 -6.55 -11.51
CA VAL A 125 2.00 -5.79 -12.51
C VAL A 125 1.73 -6.63 -13.76
N SER A 126 0.49 -6.60 -14.25
CA SER A 126 0.11 -7.22 -15.49
C SER A 126 0.23 -6.22 -16.64
N LEU A 127 0.74 -6.70 -17.77
CA LEU A 127 1.05 -5.91 -18.96
C LEU A 127 0.56 -6.71 -20.17
N PRO A 128 0.19 -6.05 -21.28
CA PRO A 128 -0.18 -6.73 -22.51
C PRO A 128 0.87 -7.77 -22.95
N ASP A 129 0.41 -8.93 -23.43
CA ASP A 129 1.29 -10.02 -23.85
C ASP A 129 2.28 -9.62 -24.94
N THR A 130 1.93 -8.64 -25.78
CA THR A 130 2.83 -8.08 -26.78
C THR A 130 4.05 -7.42 -26.15
N ILE A 131 3.88 -6.63 -25.09
CA ILE A 131 4.99 -6.01 -24.35
C ILE A 131 5.80 -7.07 -23.61
N ARG A 132 5.13 -8.07 -23.02
CA ARG A 132 5.81 -9.15 -22.30
C ARG A 132 6.71 -9.99 -23.20
N ARG A 133 6.29 -10.24 -24.45
CA ARG A 133 7.02 -11.10 -25.40
C ARG A 133 8.07 -10.35 -26.20
N TYR A 134 7.78 -9.13 -26.63
CA TYR A 134 8.59 -8.39 -27.60
C TYR A 134 9.23 -7.13 -27.02
N GLY A 135 8.99 -6.84 -25.75
CA GLY A 135 9.46 -5.61 -25.12
C GLY A 135 8.64 -4.39 -25.55
N ILE A 136 9.09 -3.23 -25.09
CA ILE A 136 8.45 -1.95 -25.37
C ILE A 136 9.01 -1.36 -26.66
N ASN A 137 8.14 -1.07 -27.63
CA ASN A 137 8.54 -0.39 -28.87
C ASN A 137 8.36 1.13 -28.80
N SER A 138 8.98 1.86 -29.73
CA SER A 138 8.96 3.34 -29.74
C SER A 138 7.56 3.95 -29.87
N SER A 139 6.59 3.22 -30.47
CA SER A 139 5.21 3.71 -30.55
C SER A 139 4.51 3.66 -29.19
N GLN A 140 4.79 2.63 -28.39
CA GLN A 140 4.28 2.47 -27.03
C GLN A 140 4.92 3.47 -26.08
N VAL A 141 6.21 3.76 -26.22
CA VAL A 141 6.87 4.84 -25.48
C VAL A 141 6.15 6.19 -25.70
N ARG A 142 5.77 6.49 -26.95
CA ARG A 142 5.07 7.75 -27.28
C ARG A 142 3.61 7.81 -26.82
N ARG A 143 2.89 6.69 -26.89
CA ARG A 143 1.45 6.64 -26.57
C ARG A 143 1.19 6.43 -25.07
N GLY A 144 2.11 5.81 -24.36
CA GLY A 144 1.89 5.28 -23.01
C GLY A 144 1.55 3.80 -23.05
N ILE A 145 1.58 3.18 -21.87
CA ILE A 145 1.46 1.74 -21.70
C ILE A 145 0.30 1.44 -20.75
N PRO A 146 -0.68 0.61 -21.16
CA PRO A 146 -1.67 0.10 -20.22
C PRO A 146 -1.02 -0.95 -19.31
N LEU A 147 -1.33 -0.84 -18.02
CA LEU A 147 -0.88 -1.71 -16.96
C LEU A 147 -2.08 -2.05 -16.08
N THR A 148 -2.12 -3.27 -15.56
CA THR A 148 -3.18 -3.73 -14.65
C THR A 148 -2.56 -4.18 -13.33
N ILE A 149 -3.14 -3.75 -12.22
CA ILE A 149 -2.85 -4.26 -10.88
C ILE A 149 -4.05 -5.10 -10.45
N GLU A 150 -3.81 -6.38 -10.15
CA GLU A 150 -4.86 -7.29 -9.69
C GLU A 150 -5.39 -6.89 -8.31
N PRO A 151 -6.66 -7.19 -7.98
CA PRO A 151 -7.18 -6.96 -6.64
C PRO A 151 -6.36 -7.73 -5.61
N TYR A 152 -6.07 -7.09 -4.48
CA TYR A 152 -5.22 -7.62 -3.42
C TYR A 152 -6.00 -7.85 -2.13
N LEU A 153 -5.43 -8.69 -1.25
CA LEU A 153 -6.00 -8.94 0.07
C LEU A 153 -6.07 -7.64 0.90
N ASN A 154 -7.16 -7.44 1.64
CA ASN A 154 -7.39 -6.24 2.47
C ASN A 154 -7.47 -4.92 1.66
N MET A 155 -7.79 -5.00 0.37
CA MET A 155 -8.07 -3.84 -0.47
C MET A 155 -9.22 -3.01 0.10
N ALA A 156 -9.00 -1.71 0.26
CA ALA A 156 -9.95 -0.81 0.88
C ALA A 156 -10.05 0.54 0.17
N ALA A 157 -11.20 1.18 0.34
CA ALA A 157 -11.37 2.56 -0.11
C ALA A 157 -10.43 3.50 0.67
N GLY A 158 -9.75 4.38 -0.07
CA GLY A 158 -8.77 5.32 0.45
C GLY A 158 -7.31 4.84 0.35
N ASP A 159 -7.08 3.60 -0.09
CA ASP A 159 -5.73 3.10 -0.34
C ASP A 159 -5.08 3.91 -1.48
N ALA A 160 -3.85 4.36 -1.24
CA ALA A 160 -3.04 5.09 -2.20
C ALA A 160 -1.99 4.14 -2.79
N ILE A 161 -1.89 4.11 -4.13
CA ILE A 161 -0.94 3.24 -4.83
C ILE A 161 0.13 4.13 -5.47
N THR A 162 1.39 3.79 -5.24
CA THR A 162 2.52 4.40 -5.95
C THR A 162 3.12 3.35 -6.87
N LEU A 163 3.04 3.59 -8.17
CA LEU A 163 3.72 2.79 -9.19
C LEU A 163 5.17 3.28 -9.31
N ARG A 164 6.12 2.34 -9.40
CA ARG A 164 7.52 2.59 -9.74
C ARG A 164 7.80 2.01 -11.12
N TRP A 165 8.29 2.84 -12.02
CA TRP A 165 8.70 2.49 -13.37
C TRP A 165 10.18 2.85 -13.55
N GLY A 166 11.07 1.86 -13.48
CA GLY A 166 12.50 2.10 -13.29
C GLY A 166 12.73 2.86 -11.98
N ASP A 167 13.30 4.06 -12.07
CA ASP A 167 13.50 4.96 -10.92
C ASP A 167 12.40 6.01 -10.75
N VAL A 168 11.49 6.12 -11.72
CA VAL A 168 10.42 7.13 -11.70
C VAL A 168 9.21 6.63 -10.92
N ARG A 169 8.63 7.50 -10.09
CA ARG A 169 7.43 7.21 -9.31
C ARG A 169 6.21 7.92 -9.88
N LEU A 170 5.09 7.21 -9.93
CA LEU A 170 3.80 7.71 -10.37
C LEU A 170 2.76 7.38 -9.30
N ASP A 171 2.25 8.42 -8.63
CA ASP A 171 1.15 8.28 -7.69
C ASP A 171 -0.18 8.12 -8.45
N LEU A 172 -0.89 7.04 -8.16
CA LEU A 172 -2.17 6.74 -8.77
C LEU A 172 -3.31 7.33 -7.95
N PRO A 173 -4.49 7.55 -8.57
CA PRO A 173 -5.68 7.94 -7.83
C PRO A 173 -6.01 6.94 -6.71
N THR A 174 -6.44 7.45 -5.57
CA THR A 174 -6.83 6.60 -4.44
C THR A 174 -8.00 5.67 -4.80
N ILE A 175 -8.00 4.48 -4.21
CA ILE A 175 -9.03 3.47 -4.43
C ILE A 175 -10.38 4.00 -3.93
N LYS A 176 -11.36 4.03 -4.83
CA LYS A 176 -12.75 4.40 -4.50
C LYS A 176 -13.50 3.18 -4.01
N ALA A 177 -14.54 3.37 -3.19
CA ALA A 177 -15.36 2.27 -2.66
C ALA A 177 -15.89 1.32 -3.73
N ARG A 178 -16.27 1.84 -4.91
CA ARG A 178 -16.75 1.04 -6.05
C ARG A 178 -15.68 0.19 -6.74
N ALA A 179 -14.39 0.50 -6.54
CA ALA A 179 -13.27 -0.18 -7.19
C ALA A 179 -12.63 -1.22 -6.26
N VAL A 180 -13.09 -1.34 -5.02
CA VAL A 180 -12.62 -2.36 -4.08
C VAL A 180 -12.97 -3.75 -4.62
N GLY A 181 -11.97 -4.63 -4.66
CA GLY A 181 -12.11 -5.98 -5.21
C GLY A 181 -12.06 -6.05 -6.74
N GLN A 182 -11.77 -4.94 -7.43
CA GLN A 182 -11.60 -4.90 -8.88
C GLN A 182 -10.16 -4.61 -9.26
N ALA A 183 -9.74 -5.09 -10.43
CA ALA A 183 -8.43 -4.79 -10.98
C ALA A 183 -8.30 -3.29 -11.29
N VAL A 184 -7.17 -2.69 -10.89
CA VAL A 184 -6.88 -1.28 -11.12
C VAL A 184 -6.23 -1.14 -12.49
N GLN A 185 -6.92 -0.47 -13.40
CA GLN A 185 -6.42 -0.15 -14.73
C GLN A 185 -5.61 1.15 -14.68
N VAL A 186 -4.36 1.08 -15.12
CA VAL A 186 -3.38 2.17 -15.05
C VAL A 186 -2.91 2.47 -16.46
N TRP A 187 -2.90 3.75 -16.82
CA TRP A 187 -2.26 4.22 -18.04
C TRP A 187 -0.97 4.93 -17.67
N VAL A 188 0.18 4.30 -17.97
CA VAL A 188 1.49 4.90 -17.71
C VAL A 188 1.75 5.95 -18.79
N PRO A 189 1.88 7.25 -18.45
CA PRO A 189 2.11 8.30 -19.42
C PRO A 189 3.48 8.18 -20.10
N SER A 190 3.59 8.65 -21.33
CA SER A 190 4.86 8.68 -22.08
C SER A 190 5.96 9.43 -21.33
N ALA A 191 5.62 10.51 -20.63
CA ALA A 191 6.57 11.29 -19.83
C ALA A 191 7.31 10.43 -18.79
N VAL A 192 6.58 9.57 -18.07
CA VAL A 192 7.16 8.66 -17.06
C VAL A 192 8.10 7.64 -17.72
N ILE A 193 7.70 7.10 -18.87
CA ILE A 193 8.50 6.10 -19.60
C ILE A 193 9.79 6.73 -20.14
N ILE A 194 9.71 7.94 -20.69
CA ILE A 194 10.85 8.67 -21.26
C ILE A 194 11.81 9.12 -20.15
N GLU A 195 11.28 9.61 -19.03
CA GLU A 195 12.07 10.06 -17.88
C GLU A 195 12.84 8.90 -17.24
N ALA A 196 12.24 7.71 -17.16
CA ALA A 196 12.93 6.52 -16.64
C ALA A 196 14.09 6.05 -17.53
N GLY A 197 14.14 6.48 -18.79
CA GLY A 197 15.21 6.14 -19.73
C GLY A 197 15.14 4.71 -20.26
N ASP A 198 16.17 4.37 -21.02
CA ASP A 198 16.34 3.05 -21.66
C ASP A 198 17.32 2.21 -20.83
N ASP A 199 16.78 1.44 -19.88
CA ASP A 199 17.53 0.44 -19.14
C ASP A 199 17.20 -0.97 -19.67
N CYS A 200 18.25 -1.73 -20.00
CA CYS A 200 18.17 -3.14 -20.38
C CYS A 200 17.46 -4.02 -19.34
N ARG A 201 17.33 -3.55 -18.09
CA ARG A 201 16.61 -4.21 -16.99
C ARG A 201 15.66 -3.27 -16.26
N LEU A 202 14.82 -2.54 -17.01
CA LEU A 202 13.76 -1.73 -16.44
C LEU A 202 12.81 -2.58 -15.57
N GLU A 203 12.71 -2.25 -14.28
CA GLU A 203 11.79 -2.90 -13.35
C GLU A 203 10.53 -2.08 -13.12
N VAL A 204 9.38 -2.74 -13.12
CA VAL A 204 8.10 -2.13 -12.79
C VAL A 204 7.50 -2.83 -11.57
N THR A 205 7.21 -2.05 -10.53
CA THR A 205 6.60 -2.53 -9.28
C THR A 205 5.65 -1.46 -8.73
N TYR A 206 4.93 -1.76 -7.66
CA TYR A 206 4.08 -0.81 -6.95
C TYR A 206 4.09 -1.10 -5.46
N CYS A 207 3.72 -0.10 -4.66
CA CYS A 207 3.40 -0.29 -3.24
C CYS A 207 2.09 0.42 -2.91
N ILE A 208 1.46 -0.01 -1.82
CA ILE A 208 0.18 0.50 -1.35
C ILE A 208 0.38 1.08 0.05
N LEU A 209 -0.15 2.28 0.27
CA LEU A 209 -0.30 2.89 1.58
C LEU A 209 -1.78 3.02 1.90
N ASP A 210 -2.23 2.38 2.97
CA ASP A 210 -3.62 2.48 3.38
C ASP A 210 -3.95 3.80 4.10
N ARG A 211 -5.24 3.99 4.39
CA ARG A 211 -5.73 5.20 5.06
C ARG A 211 -5.19 5.44 6.48
N VAL A 212 -4.72 4.39 7.18
CA VAL A 212 -4.17 4.49 8.54
C VAL A 212 -2.64 4.46 8.54
N GLY A 213 -2.01 4.33 7.36
CA GLY A 213 -0.57 4.35 7.18
C GLY A 213 0.12 2.99 7.20
N ASN A 214 -0.60 1.87 7.05
CA ASN A 214 0.04 0.58 6.80
C ASN A 214 0.62 0.56 5.38
N ASN A 215 1.88 0.17 5.24
CA ASN A 215 2.59 0.03 3.96
C ASN A 215 2.64 -1.45 3.57
N SER A 216 2.23 -1.77 2.34
CA SER A 216 2.24 -3.13 1.81
C SER A 216 3.62 -3.71 1.52
N ARG A 217 4.67 -2.88 1.58
CA ARG A 217 5.97 -3.07 0.89
C ARG A 217 5.81 -3.13 -0.63
N TRP A 218 6.92 -3.29 -1.35
CA TRP A 218 6.87 -3.39 -2.81
C TRP A 218 6.28 -4.73 -3.25
N ALA A 219 5.47 -4.73 -4.30
CA ALA A 219 5.08 -5.95 -4.99
C ALA A 219 6.29 -6.56 -5.72
N PRO A 220 6.25 -7.85 -6.07
CA PRO A 220 7.30 -8.45 -6.88
C PRO A 220 7.47 -7.69 -8.19
N ALA A 221 8.71 -7.30 -8.47
CA ALA A 221 9.04 -6.50 -9.64
C ALA A 221 8.87 -7.31 -10.92
N ARG A 222 8.43 -6.64 -11.98
CA ARG A 222 8.42 -7.20 -13.33
C ARG A 222 9.47 -6.48 -14.17
N THR A 223 10.46 -7.24 -14.65
CA THR A 223 11.48 -6.73 -15.56
C THR A 223 10.93 -6.66 -16.98
N LEU A 224 11.21 -5.55 -17.67
CA LEU A 224 10.86 -5.31 -19.06
C LEU A 224 12.13 -5.01 -19.85
N ALA A 225 12.17 -5.50 -21.09
CA ALA A 225 13.13 -5.05 -22.08
C ALA A 225 12.49 -3.91 -22.88
N ILE A 226 13.14 -2.76 -22.93
CA ILE A 226 12.83 -1.76 -23.95
C ILE A 226 13.52 -2.26 -25.22
N ALA A 227 12.74 -2.49 -26.26
CA ALA A 227 13.28 -2.83 -27.57
C ALA A 227 13.85 -1.52 -28.16
N ALA A 228 15.01 -1.09 -27.65
CA ALA A 228 15.91 -0.23 -28.39
C ALA A 228 16.02 -0.83 -29.79
N SER A 229 15.87 0.00 -30.81
CA SER A 229 15.82 -0.42 -32.22
C SER A 229 16.71 -1.64 -32.44
N LEU A 230 16.13 -2.78 -32.81
CA LEU A 230 16.91 -3.83 -33.47
C LEU A 230 17.77 -3.08 -34.50
N PRO A 231 19.11 -3.23 -34.50
CA PRO A 231 19.90 -2.67 -35.59
C PRO A 231 19.20 -3.14 -36.85
N GLN A 232 18.73 -2.19 -37.68
CA GLN A 232 18.09 -2.55 -38.93
C GLN A 232 19.03 -3.53 -39.59
N ALA A 233 18.58 -4.78 -39.78
CA ALA A 233 19.33 -5.72 -40.58
C ALA A 233 19.72 -4.97 -41.85
N PRO A 234 21.01 -4.95 -42.25
CA PRO A 234 21.43 -4.17 -43.40
C PRO A 234 20.47 -4.51 -44.52
N ALA A 235 19.88 -3.46 -45.11
CA ALA A 235 18.89 -3.59 -46.18
C ALA A 235 19.42 -4.69 -47.11
N ARG A 236 18.64 -5.78 -47.26
CA ARG A 236 18.97 -6.85 -48.20
C ARG A 236 19.22 -6.14 -49.53
N THR A 237 20.48 -5.97 -49.89
CA THR A 237 20.86 -5.59 -51.23
C THR A 237 20.20 -6.62 -52.11
N ALA A 238 19.27 -6.14 -52.93
CA ALA A 238 18.60 -6.96 -53.91
C ALA A 238 19.69 -7.72 -54.66
N TRP A 239 19.75 -9.03 -54.46
CA TRP A 239 20.52 -9.88 -55.34
C TRP A 239 19.93 -9.64 -56.74
N PRO A 240 20.76 -9.36 -57.76
CA PRO A 240 20.24 -9.34 -59.12
C PRO A 240 19.64 -10.72 -59.37
N ALA A 241 18.44 -10.71 -59.94
CA ALA A 241 17.67 -11.90 -60.24
C ALA A 241 18.58 -12.97 -60.84
N SER A 242 18.71 -14.10 -60.14
CA SER A 242 19.29 -15.30 -60.73
C SER A 242 18.39 -15.66 -61.90
N THR A 243 18.88 -15.41 -63.11
CA THR A 243 18.27 -15.82 -64.36
C THR A 243 18.01 -17.31 -64.29
N TYR A 244 16.73 -17.66 -64.20
CA TYR A 244 16.23 -19.01 -64.36
C TYR A 244 16.70 -19.55 -65.72
N GLN A 245 17.61 -20.53 -65.72
CA GLN A 245 17.89 -21.32 -66.92
C GLN A 245 16.89 -22.48 -66.97
N PRO A 246 16.07 -22.60 -68.03
CA PRO A 246 15.20 -23.76 -68.19
C PRO A 246 16.04 -25.01 -68.41
N ARG A 247 15.66 -26.11 -67.73
CA ARG A 247 16.26 -27.44 -67.97
C ARG A 247 16.04 -27.85 -69.42
N GLN A 248 17.09 -28.38 -70.05
CA GLN A 248 16.95 -29.01 -71.36
C GLN A 248 16.00 -30.22 -71.25
N PRO A 249 15.00 -30.36 -72.15
CA PRO A 249 14.18 -31.56 -72.23
C PRO A 249 15.05 -32.74 -72.67
N GLY A 250 14.96 -33.85 -71.94
CA GLY A 250 15.55 -35.12 -72.37
C GLY A 250 14.95 -35.58 -73.70
N SER A 251 15.82 -36.02 -74.61
CA SER A 251 15.44 -36.65 -75.87
C SER A 251 14.79 -38.02 -75.63
N PRO A 252 13.66 -38.33 -76.29
CA PRO A 252 13.17 -39.69 -76.42
C PRO A 252 13.53 -40.32 -77.79
N CYS A 253 13.94 -41.60 -77.72
CA CYS A 253 13.82 -42.70 -78.70
C CYS A 253 14.75 -42.78 -79.94
N GLU A 254 15.64 -43.80 -79.90
CA GLU A 254 15.96 -44.93 -80.83
C GLU A 254 15.81 -44.79 -82.38
N PRO A 255 16.62 -45.49 -83.23
CA PRO A 255 16.80 -46.96 -83.22
C PRO A 255 18.19 -47.52 -83.62
N GLY A 256 18.39 -48.82 -83.34
CA GLY A 256 19.50 -49.66 -83.82
C GLY A 256 19.43 -51.07 -83.25
#